data_AF-A0A5E4IFM7-F1
#
_entry.id   AF-A0A5E4IFM7-F1
#
_cell.length_a   1.000
_cell.length_b   1.000
_cell.length_c   1.000
_cell.angle_alpha   90.00
_cell.angle_beta   90.00
_cell.angle_gamma   90.00
#
_symmetry.space_group_name_H-M   'P 1'
#
loop_
_entity.id
_entity.type
_entity.pdbx_description
1 polymer ?
#
loop_
_entity_poly.entity_id
_entity_poly.type
_entity_poly.pdbx_seq_one_letter_code
_entity_poly.pdbx_strand_id
1 'polypeptide(L)'
;MRVQRIFNILIIDNRRIKDTRGHLVLRAVCAIVAVALLVSCCCGTEENDLWLLLSSYEDLGITAKDLAFFMETHGYNAEPHDTYVTVKFSSGKEVYLTPNGASPGLADLWITPPTQPSGPVRVIPTEAIKKNLTFGKDTNPDFIKAVTRTLIFPVAPLGMCFEGSNKVAKTYSSFGYNISYMYDPSAGGYTQGHLWVSVEDKDRLGKWLAVDSYYGVMTDDVYYTAPYSFDDIKYLDSINPSWKLS
;
A
#
# COMPACT_ATOMS: atom_id res chain seq x y z
N MET A 1 -35.39 23.73 -26.47
CA MET A 1 -36.59 22.90 -26.16
C MET A 1 -36.86 22.03 -27.38
N ARG A 2 -36.34 20.81 -27.54
CA ARG A 2 -36.60 19.56 -26.76
C ARG A 2 -38.07 19.46 -26.37
N VAL A 3 -38.89 18.72 -27.12
CA VAL A 3 -39.23 17.29 -26.89
C VAL A 3 -40.24 16.84 -27.98
N GLN A 4 -39.84 15.81 -28.72
CA GLN A 4 -40.63 14.76 -29.38
C GLN A 4 -42.01 15.09 -29.97
N ARG A 5 -41.98 15.39 -31.28
CA ARG A 5 -42.95 14.77 -32.20
C ARG A 5 -42.67 13.27 -32.28
N ILE A 6 -43.72 12.50 -32.62
CA ILE A 6 -43.71 11.09 -33.03
C ILE A 6 -43.72 10.08 -31.85
N PHE A 7 -44.74 10.18 -31.00
CA PHE A 7 -45.39 9.00 -30.43
C PHE A 7 -46.74 8.85 -31.14
N ASN A 8 -46.73 8.21 -32.30
CA ASN A 8 -47.92 7.58 -32.87
C ASN A 8 -47.43 6.57 -33.91
N ILE A 9 -48.12 5.43 -33.94
CA ILE A 9 -47.87 4.24 -34.77
C ILE A 9 -47.06 3.16 -34.03
N LEU A 10 -47.73 2.46 -33.11
CA LEU A 10 -47.98 1.04 -33.32
C LEU A 10 -49.32 0.65 -32.66
N ILE A 11 -50.29 0.35 -33.51
CA ILE A 11 -51.62 -0.18 -33.17
C ILE A 11 -51.48 -1.68 -32.87
N ILE A 12 -52.13 -2.18 -31.80
CA ILE A 12 -52.70 -3.54 -31.83
C ILE A 12 -54.13 -3.48 -31.26
N ASP A 13 -55.07 -3.83 -32.15
CA ASP A 13 -56.51 -3.96 -31.99
C ASP A 13 -56.85 -4.99 -30.89
N ASN A 14 -57.68 -4.57 -29.93
CA ASN A 14 -58.07 -5.37 -28.77
C ASN A 14 -59.34 -6.19 -29.08
N ARG A 15 -59.24 -7.12 -30.03
CA ARG A 15 -60.31 -8.09 -30.31
C ARG A 15 -59.85 -9.53 -30.17
N ARG A 16 -60.25 -10.10 -29.03
CA ARG A 16 -60.72 -11.48 -28.86
C ARG A 16 -59.66 -12.58 -29.04
N ILE A 17 -58.89 -12.86 -27.98
CA ILE A 17 -58.40 -14.23 -27.71
C ILE A 17 -58.51 -14.49 -26.20
N LYS A 18 -59.51 -15.28 -25.81
CA LYS A 18 -59.56 -15.93 -24.49
C LYS A 18 -58.54 -17.07 -24.52
N ASP A 19 -57.28 -16.77 -24.21
CA ASP A 19 -56.31 -17.83 -23.96
C ASP A 19 -55.38 -17.44 -22.81
N THR A 20 -55.66 -18.01 -21.64
CA THR A 20 -54.90 -17.88 -20.40
C THR A 20 -53.42 -18.26 -20.56
N ARG A 21 -53.04 -18.98 -21.62
CA ARG A 21 -51.64 -19.31 -21.94
C ARG A 21 -50.87 -18.14 -22.56
N GLY A 22 -51.54 -17.28 -23.34
CA GLY A 22 -50.92 -16.11 -23.97
C GLY A 22 -50.46 -15.06 -22.97
N HIS A 23 -51.20 -14.87 -21.88
CA HIS A 23 -50.82 -13.96 -20.80
C HIS A 23 -49.61 -14.46 -19.99
N LEU A 24 -49.41 -15.77 -19.87
CA LEU A 24 -48.26 -16.35 -19.17
C LEU A 24 -46.98 -16.19 -19.99
N VAL A 25 -47.06 -16.44 -21.31
CA VAL A 25 -45.94 -16.26 -22.24
C VAL A 25 -45.57 -14.78 -22.37
N LEU A 26 -46.55 -13.89 -22.49
CA LEU A 26 -46.29 -12.45 -22.56
C LEU A 26 -45.65 -11.92 -21.27
N ARG A 27 -46.10 -12.38 -20.09
CA ARG A 27 -45.48 -12.02 -18.80
C ARG A 27 -44.08 -12.59 -18.66
N ALA A 28 -43.83 -13.81 -19.11
CA ALA A 28 -42.50 -14.43 -19.09
C ALA A 28 -41.53 -13.72 -20.05
N VAL A 29 -41.96 -13.36 -21.26
CA VAL A 29 -41.16 -12.59 -22.22
C VAL A 29 -40.88 -11.19 -21.68
N CYS A 30 -41.88 -10.50 -21.10
CA CYS A 30 -41.66 -9.21 -20.43
C CYS A 30 -40.71 -9.32 -19.23
N ALA A 31 -40.76 -10.40 -18.46
CA ALA A 31 -39.85 -10.64 -17.34
C ALA A 31 -38.42 -10.94 -17.82
N ILE A 32 -38.25 -11.71 -18.90
CA ILE A 32 -36.94 -11.99 -19.51
C ILE A 32 -36.35 -10.73 -20.14
N VAL A 33 -37.16 -9.91 -20.81
CA VAL A 33 -36.73 -8.61 -21.35
C VAL A 33 -36.42 -7.63 -20.22
N ALA A 34 -37.21 -7.60 -19.14
CA ALA A 34 -36.93 -6.77 -17.98
C ALA A 34 -35.64 -7.22 -17.25
N VAL A 35 -35.40 -8.52 -17.12
CA VAL A 35 -34.17 -9.07 -16.54
C VAL A 35 -32.97 -8.78 -17.46
N ALA A 36 -33.11 -8.95 -18.77
CA ALA A 36 -32.06 -8.62 -19.75
C ALA A 36 -31.74 -7.11 -19.78
N LEU A 37 -32.73 -6.25 -19.56
CA LEU A 37 -32.55 -4.80 -19.42
C LEU A 37 -31.94 -4.40 -18.06
N LEU A 38 -32.09 -5.23 -17.02
CA LEU A 38 -31.46 -5.02 -15.71
C LEU A 38 -29.98 -5.46 -15.68
N VAL A 39 -29.54 -6.35 -16.59
CA VAL A 39 -28.12 -6.76 -16.69
C VAL A 39 -27.22 -5.63 -17.24
N SER A 40 -27.77 -4.58 -17.85
CA SER A 40 -26.99 -3.45 -18.38
C SER A 40 -26.82 -2.26 -17.41
N CYS A 41 -27.08 -2.42 -16.11
CA CYS A 41 -27.01 -1.31 -15.15
C CYS A 41 -26.03 -1.53 -13.98
N CYS A 42 -24.88 -2.17 -14.25
CA CYS A 42 -23.66 -1.88 -13.51
C CYS A 42 -22.77 -0.99 -14.40
N CYS A 43 -23.19 0.25 -14.62
CA CYS A 43 -22.29 1.28 -15.13
C CYS A 43 -21.35 1.70 -14.01
N GLY A 44 -20.40 0.84 -13.65
CA GLY A 44 -19.11 1.35 -13.21
C GLY A 44 -18.59 2.19 -14.36
N THR A 45 -18.35 3.47 -14.14
CA THR A 45 -17.72 4.29 -15.16
C THR A 45 -16.27 3.80 -15.31
N GLU A 46 -15.68 3.84 -16.51
CA GLU A 46 -14.27 3.42 -16.74
C GLU A 46 -13.32 4.08 -15.72
N GLU A 47 -13.66 5.29 -15.26
CA GLU A 47 -12.99 6.03 -14.18
C GLU A 47 -13.02 5.30 -12.82
N ASN A 48 -14.16 4.71 -12.44
CA ASN A 48 -14.33 4.00 -11.17
C ASN A 48 -13.60 2.65 -11.20
N ASP A 49 -13.64 1.96 -12.34
CA ASP A 49 -12.92 0.70 -12.51
C ASP A 49 -11.41 0.93 -12.51
N LEU A 50 -10.96 2.04 -13.10
CA LEU A 50 -9.57 2.46 -13.05
C LEU A 50 -9.13 2.78 -11.63
N TRP A 51 -9.95 3.54 -10.88
CA TRP A 51 -9.65 3.85 -9.48
C TRP A 51 -9.54 2.59 -8.62
N LEU A 52 -10.46 1.64 -8.80
CA LEU A 52 -10.42 0.35 -8.10
C LEU A 52 -9.15 -0.43 -8.44
N LEU A 53 -8.77 -0.50 -9.72
CA LEU A 53 -7.54 -1.16 -10.17
C LEU A 53 -6.30 -0.54 -9.51
N LEU A 54 -6.19 0.79 -9.50
CA LEU A 54 -5.07 1.52 -8.89
C LEU A 54 -5.00 1.34 -7.37
N SER A 55 -6.15 1.21 -6.71
CA SER A 55 -6.23 0.99 -5.26
C SER A 55 -5.97 -0.47 -4.83
N SER A 56 -5.99 -1.42 -5.77
CA SER A 56 -5.94 -2.86 -5.46
C SER A 56 -4.53 -3.42 -5.26
N TYR A 57 -3.49 -2.68 -5.65
CA TYR A 57 -2.11 -3.15 -5.66
C TYR A 57 -1.17 -2.00 -5.28
N GLU A 58 -0.11 -2.31 -4.52
CA GLU A 58 0.95 -1.37 -4.17
C GLU A 58 2.28 -1.87 -4.71
N ASP A 59 2.97 -1.05 -5.49
CA ASP A 59 4.32 -1.33 -5.98
C ASP A 59 5.18 -0.07 -5.92
N LEU A 60 6.00 0.00 -4.87
CA LEU A 60 6.89 1.11 -4.58
C LEU A 60 8.01 1.30 -5.63
N GLY A 61 8.22 0.31 -6.50
CA GLY A 61 9.22 0.36 -7.57
C GLY A 61 8.65 0.72 -8.93
N ILE A 62 7.33 0.90 -9.06
CA ILE A 62 6.70 1.06 -10.37
C ILE A 62 7.13 2.38 -11.05
N THR A 63 7.66 2.29 -12.26
CA THR A 63 7.99 3.47 -13.07
C THR A 63 6.79 3.89 -13.93
N ALA A 64 6.84 5.09 -14.52
CA ALA A 64 5.79 5.52 -15.46
C ALA A 64 5.65 4.57 -16.66
N LYS A 65 6.74 3.95 -17.11
CA LYS A 65 6.72 2.95 -18.19
C LYS A 65 6.05 1.66 -17.75
N ASP A 66 6.39 1.18 -16.55
CA ASP A 66 5.80 -0.05 -15.99
C ASP A 66 4.31 0.15 -15.72
N LEU A 67 3.92 1.33 -15.21
CA LEU A 67 2.53 1.69 -15.00
C LEU A 67 1.75 1.77 -16.31
N ALA A 68 2.31 2.40 -17.36
CA ALA A 68 1.65 2.44 -18.66
C ALA A 68 1.47 1.03 -19.25
N PHE A 69 2.50 0.19 -19.17
CA PHE A 69 2.39 -1.21 -19.58
C PHE A 69 1.34 -1.98 -18.77
N PHE A 70 1.32 -1.80 -17.46
CA PHE A 70 0.31 -2.39 -16.58
C PHE A 70 -1.11 -1.95 -16.99
N MET A 71 -1.31 -0.66 -17.26
CA MET A 71 -2.59 -0.14 -17.76
C MET A 71 -3.00 -0.77 -19.10
N GLU A 72 -2.08 -0.87 -20.07
CA GLU A 72 -2.35 -1.51 -21.37
C GLU A 72 -2.76 -2.98 -21.22
N THR A 73 -2.09 -3.73 -20.34
CA THR A 73 -2.45 -5.14 -20.06
C THR A 73 -3.83 -5.30 -19.40
N HIS A 74 -4.35 -4.23 -18.79
CA HIS A 74 -5.68 -4.18 -18.20
C HIS A 74 -6.73 -3.51 -19.14
N GLY A 75 -6.37 -3.27 -20.40
CA GLY A 75 -7.30 -2.79 -21.42
C GLY A 75 -7.45 -1.27 -21.49
N TYR A 76 -6.61 -0.50 -20.79
CA TYR A 76 -6.60 0.96 -20.87
C TYR A 76 -5.62 1.44 -21.94
N ASN A 77 -6.01 2.47 -22.69
CA ASN A 77 -5.10 3.14 -23.61
C ASN A 77 -4.21 4.11 -22.83
N ALA A 78 -2.96 3.72 -22.57
CA ALA A 78 -2.06 4.40 -21.67
C ALA A 78 -0.74 4.79 -22.35
N GLU A 79 -0.39 6.08 -22.29
CA GLU A 79 0.84 6.60 -22.86
C GLU A 79 1.79 7.06 -21.74
N PRO A 80 3.02 6.53 -21.66
CA PRO A 80 3.98 6.94 -20.65
C PRO A 80 4.64 8.28 -21.01
N HIS A 81 4.75 9.15 -20.02
CA HIS A 81 5.61 10.34 -20.04
C HIS A 81 6.75 10.17 -19.02
N ASP A 82 7.61 11.19 -18.90
CA ASP A 82 8.78 11.15 -18.02
C ASP A 82 8.41 10.90 -16.54
N THR A 83 7.31 11.51 -16.06
CA THR A 83 6.93 11.46 -14.64
C THR A 83 5.48 11.06 -14.37
N TYR A 84 4.69 10.79 -15.40
CA TYR A 84 3.28 10.40 -15.29
C TYR A 84 2.85 9.59 -16.52
N VAL A 85 1.64 9.03 -16.47
CA VAL A 85 1.01 8.28 -17.57
C VAL A 85 -0.29 8.98 -17.94
N THR A 86 -0.56 9.13 -19.23
CA THR A 86 -1.86 9.61 -19.70
C THR A 86 -2.73 8.42 -20.06
N VAL A 87 -3.93 8.34 -19.52
CA VAL A 87 -4.92 7.30 -19.87
C VAL A 87 -6.09 7.94 -20.61
N LYS A 88 -6.41 7.42 -21.79
CA LYS A 88 -7.55 7.87 -22.60
C LYS A 88 -8.69 6.87 -22.49
N PHE A 89 -9.81 7.34 -21.97
CA PHE A 89 -11.05 6.57 -21.89
C PHE A 89 -11.73 6.49 -23.25
N SER A 90 -12.57 5.47 -23.42
CA SER A 90 -13.37 5.27 -24.64
C SER A 90 -14.29 6.46 -24.94
N SER A 91 -14.68 7.22 -23.91
CA SER A 91 -15.45 8.45 -24.03
C SER A 91 -14.67 9.64 -24.60
N GLY A 92 -13.36 9.49 -24.85
CA GLY A 92 -12.46 10.57 -25.27
C GLY A 92 -12.02 11.50 -24.14
N LYS A 93 -12.31 11.16 -22.88
CA LYS A 93 -11.76 11.87 -21.71
C LYS A 93 -10.35 11.35 -21.44
N GLU A 94 -9.50 12.23 -20.94
CA GLU A 94 -8.14 11.89 -20.56
C GLU A 94 -7.96 12.12 -19.05
N VAL A 95 -7.21 11.23 -18.41
CA VAL A 95 -6.76 11.36 -17.02
C VAL A 95 -5.27 11.09 -16.93
N TYR A 96 -4.66 11.59 -15.87
CA TYR A 96 -3.22 11.51 -15.68
C TYR A 96 -2.93 10.71 -14.42
N LEU A 97 -2.01 9.76 -14.52
CA LEU A 97 -1.63 8.88 -13.44
C LEU A 97 -0.19 9.12 -13.03
N THR A 98 0.00 9.34 -11.76
CA THR A 98 1.31 9.48 -11.13
C THR A 98 1.69 8.14 -10.52
N PRO A 99 2.75 7.46 -10.98
CA PRO A 99 3.24 6.28 -10.26
C PRO A 99 3.69 6.67 -8.85
N ASN A 100 3.39 5.85 -7.85
CA ASN A 100 3.73 6.13 -6.45
C ASN A 100 3.24 7.51 -6.00
N GLY A 101 1.93 7.69 -6.01
CA GLY A 101 1.30 8.91 -5.54
C GLY A 101 1.54 9.25 -4.07
N ALA A 102 0.98 10.38 -3.64
CA ALA A 102 0.88 10.73 -2.22
C ALA A 102 -0.08 9.78 -1.47
N SER A 103 -1.04 9.16 -2.18
CA SER A 103 -1.98 8.19 -1.61
C SER A 103 -1.44 6.76 -1.67
N PRO A 104 -1.79 5.87 -0.71
CA PRO A 104 -1.57 4.44 -0.84
C PRO A 104 -2.21 3.87 -2.13
N GLY A 105 -1.52 2.95 -2.79
CA GLY A 105 -1.92 2.38 -4.09
C GLY A 105 -0.83 2.48 -5.16
N LEU A 106 -1.18 2.07 -6.37
CA LEU A 106 -0.25 1.99 -7.49
C LEU A 106 0.08 3.38 -8.09
N ALA A 107 -0.91 4.26 -8.10
CA ALA A 107 -0.79 5.61 -8.66
C ALA A 107 -1.83 6.58 -8.09
N ASP A 108 -1.50 7.88 -8.04
CA ASP A 108 -2.49 8.95 -7.88
C ASP A 108 -3.13 9.28 -9.23
N LEU A 109 -4.43 9.62 -9.21
CA LEU A 109 -5.22 9.97 -10.39
C LEU A 109 -5.52 11.47 -10.41
N TRP A 110 -5.29 12.12 -11.56
CA TRP A 110 -5.47 13.55 -11.77
C TRP A 110 -6.33 13.82 -13.01
N ILE A 111 -7.09 14.92 -12.96
CA ILE A 111 -7.93 15.40 -14.08
C ILE A 111 -7.15 16.38 -14.97
N THR A 112 -6.05 16.94 -14.46
CA THR A 112 -5.15 17.86 -15.19
C THR A 112 -3.72 17.34 -15.11
N PRO A 113 -2.86 17.64 -16.11
CA PRO A 113 -1.47 17.17 -16.10
C PRO A 113 -0.75 17.61 -14.82
N PRO A 114 -0.06 16.70 -14.12
CA PRO A 114 0.69 17.07 -12.93
C PRO A 114 1.87 17.98 -13.32
N THR A 115 2.01 19.11 -12.62
CA THR A 115 3.06 20.11 -12.89
C THR A 115 4.36 19.86 -12.12
N GLN A 116 4.38 18.88 -11.23
CA GLN A 116 5.55 18.48 -10.45
C GLN A 116 5.82 17.00 -10.69
N PRO A 117 7.10 16.57 -10.71
CA PRO A 117 7.46 15.15 -10.65
C PRO A 117 6.87 14.60 -9.37
N SER A 118 5.79 13.88 -9.55
CA SER A 118 5.02 13.30 -8.50
C SER A 118 5.66 11.94 -8.22
N GLY A 119 6.41 11.89 -7.13
CA GLY A 119 6.53 10.67 -6.34
C GLY A 119 5.92 10.95 -4.98
N PRO A 120 5.89 9.98 -4.06
CA PRO A 120 5.67 10.29 -2.69
C PRO A 120 6.93 11.06 -2.28
N VAL A 121 6.85 12.39 -2.21
CA VAL A 121 7.58 13.03 -1.12
C VAL A 121 6.88 12.48 0.10
N ARG A 122 7.38 11.35 0.62
CA ARG A 122 7.10 11.00 2.00
C ARG A 122 7.57 12.22 2.76
N VAL A 123 6.61 13.06 3.16
CA VAL A 123 6.83 14.02 4.23
C VAL A 123 6.95 13.13 5.46
N ILE A 124 8.13 12.55 5.62
CA ILE A 124 8.54 11.94 6.86
C ILE A 124 8.46 13.10 7.84
N PRO A 125 7.60 13.02 8.87
CA PRO A 125 7.61 14.01 9.93
C PRO A 125 9.06 14.24 10.34
N THR A 126 9.48 15.50 10.53
CA THR A 126 10.92 15.80 10.74
C THR A 126 11.48 15.03 11.94
N GLU A 127 10.60 14.67 12.88
CA GLU A 127 10.82 13.86 14.08
C GLU A 127 10.80 12.34 13.87
N ALA A 128 10.34 11.82 12.73
CA ALA A 128 10.14 10.39 12.52
C ALA A 128 11.44 9.63 12.22
N ILE A 129 12.49 10.31 11.75
CA ILE A 129 13.86 9.77 11.67
C ILE A 129 14.76 10.60 12.58
N LYS A 130 15.21 9.99 13.67
CA LYS A 130 16.12 10.58 14.65
C LYS A 130 17.56 10.27 14.23
N LYS A 131 18.35 11.31 13.95
CA LYS A 131 19.75 11.18 13.53
C LYS A 131 20.71 11.22 14.73
N ASN A 132 21.68 10.32 14.76
CA ASN A 132 22.75 10.25 15.78
C ASN A 132 22.23 10.27 17.23
N LEU A 133 21.07 9.65 17.47
CA LEU A 133 20.50 9.56 18.81
C LEU A 133 21.18 8.42 19.58
N THR A 134 21.59 8.71 20.82
CA THR A 134 22.06 7.71 21.77
C THR A 134 20.94 7.39 22.76
N PHE A 135 20.60 6.10 22.85
CA PHE A 135 19.56 5.59 23.72
C PHE A 135 20.13 5.29 25.10
N GLY A 136 19.39 5.64 26.15
CA GLY A 136 19.79 5.34 27.51
C GLY A 136 19.72 3.84 27.76
N LYS A 137 20.86 3.17 27.92
CA LYS A 137 20.90 1.75 28.24
C LYS A 137 20.22 1.43 29.57
N ASP A 138 19.48 0.34 29.58
CA ASP A 138 18.89 -0.24 30.76
C ASP A 138 19.80 -1.32 31.39
N THR A 139 19.79 -1.38 32.72
CA THR A 139 20.57 -2.32 33.54
C THR A 139 19.70 -3.13 34.51
N ASN A 140 18.37 -3.02 34.45
CA ASN A 140 17.50 -3.80 35.33
C ASN A 140 17.48 -5.28 34.95
N PRO A 141 17.87 -6.17 35.88
CA PRO A 141 17.94 -7.60 35.61
C PRO A 141 16.58 -8.23 35.28
N ASP A 142 15.48 -7.75 35.86
CA ASP A 142 14.16 -8.32 35.62
C ASP A 142 13.65 -8.00 34.22
N PHE A 143 13.87 -6.76 33.77
CA PHE A 143 13.55 -6.35 32.41
C PHE A 143 14.41 -7.09 31.38
N ILE A 144 15.73 -7.14 31.58
CA ILE A 144 16.66 -7.90 30.72
C ILE A 144 16.21 -9.36 30.60
N LYS A 145 15.88 -9.99 31.72
CA LYS A 145 15.42 -11.38 31.77
C LYS A 145 14.08 -11.56 31.06
N ALA A 146 13.14 -10.62 31.19
CA ALA A 146 11.85 -10.66 30.51
C ALA A 146 12.03 -10.60 28.99
N VAL A 147 12.79 -9.60 28.50
CA VAL A 147 13.11 -9.44 27.07
C VAL A 147 13.81 -10.69 26.53
N THR A 148 14.88 -11.15 27.20
CA THR A 148 15.67 -12.33 26.80
C THR A 148 14.81 -13.59 26.65
N ARG A 149 13.79 -13.77 27.50
CA ARG A 149 12.94 -14.97 27.50
C ARG A 149 11.78 -14.90 26.51
N THR A 150 11.52 -13.74 25.91
CA THR A 150 10.39 -13.54 25.00
C THR A 150 10.62 -14.22 23.65
N LEU A 151 11.87 -14.28 23.19
CA LEU A 151 12.25 -14.83 21.89
C LEU A 151 13.36 -15.86 22.04
N ILE A 152 13.32 -16.88 21.18
CA ILE A 152 14.44 -17.82 20.99
C ILE A 152 15.29 -17.28 19.84
N PHE A 153 16.58 -17.07 20.11
CA PHE A 153 17.54 -16.57 19.13
C PHE A 153 18.40 -17.71 18.56
N PRO A 154 18.86 -17.61 17.30
CA PRO A 154 18.59 -16.52 16.36
C PRO A 154 17.14 -16.53 15.83
N VAL A 155 16.55 -15.35 15.68
CA VAL A 155 15.19 -15.15 15.12
C VAL A 155 15.21 -15.25 13.59
N ALA A 156 16.34 -14.88 12.98
CA ALA A 156 16.65 -15.03 11.56
C ALA A 156 18.14 -15.39 11.38
N PRO A 157 18.50 -16.13 10.30
CA PRO A 157 19.89 -16.34 9.90
C PRO A 157 20.73 -15.07 9.77
N LEU A 158 22.04 -15.23 9.94
CA LEU A 158 23.01 -14.15 9.78
C LEU A 158 22.90 -13.52 8.38
N GLY A 159 22.91 -12.19 8.31
CA GLY A 159 22.70 -11.44 7.07
C GLY A 159 21.24 -11.05 6.79
N MET A 160 20.25 -11.66 7.45
CA MET A 160 18.83 -11.32 7.27
C MET A 160 18.32 -10.33 8.31
N CYS A 161 19.09 -9.26 8.56
CA CYS A 161 18.83 -8.31 9.64
C CYS A 161 17.46 -7.62 9.51
N PHE A 162 16.94 -7.44 8.30
CA PHE A 162 15.61 -6.85 8.09
C PHE A 162 14.47 -7.75 8.49
N GLU A 163 14.46 -8.99 7.99
CA GLU A 163 13.42 -9.96 8.36
C GLU A 163 13.48 -10.25 9.86
N GLY A 164 14.70 -10.42 10.37
CA GLY A 164 14.97 -10.62 11.79
C GLY A 164 14.46 -9.47 12.65
N SER A 165 14.91 -8.25 12.39
CA SER A 165 14.52 -7.07 13.17
C SER A 165 13.04 -6.72 13.04
N ASN A 166 12.43 -6.93 11.86
CA ASN A 166 10.99 -6.75 11.69
C ASN A 166 10.20 -7.77 12.53
N LYS A 167 10.64 -9.03 12.58
CA LYS A 167 10.01 -10.08 13.42
C LYS A 167 10.21 -9.81 14.91
N VAL A 168 11.41 -9.36 15.31
CA VAL A 168 11.72 -8.95 16.68
C VAL A 168 10.80 -7.82 17.12
N ALA A 169 10.73 -6.73 16.34
CA ALA A 169 9.90 -5.57 16.64
C ALA A 169 8.41 -5.95 16.76
N LYS A 170 7.86 -6.66 15.77
CA LYS A 170 6.47 -7.14 15.81
C LYS A 170 6.17 -7.96 17.06
N THR A 171 7.09 -8.82 17.45
CA THR A 171 6.93 -9.65 18.66
C THR A 171 6.86 -8.78 19.90
N TYR A 172 7.85 -7.92 20.15
CA TYR A 172 7.84 -7.08 21.35
C TYR A 172 6.68 -6.07 21.37
N SER A 173 6.32 -5.49 20.22
CA SER A 173 5.13 -4.64 20.12
C SER A 173 3.84 -5.40 20.45
N SER A 174 3.72 -6.67 20.11
CA SER A 174 2.55 -7.50 20.49
C SER A 174 2.46 -7.77 21.99
N PHE A 175 3.60 -7.74 22.69
CA PHE A 175 3.65 -7.72 24.15
C PHE A 175 3.50 -6.31 24.74
N GLY A 176 3.22 -5.31 23.91
CA GLY A 176 2.95 -3.92 24.28
C GLY A 176 4.19 -3.11 24.68
N TYR A 177 5.38 -3.52 24.24
CA TYR A 177 6.58 -2.70 24.40
C TYR A 177 6.65 -1.61 23.32
N ASN A 178 7.18 -0.45 23.70
CA ASN A 178 7.64 0.52 22.71
C ASN A 178 8.93 0.01 22.10
N ILE A 179 9.06 0.20 20.78
CA ILE A 179 10.23 -0.21 20.03
C ILE A 179 10.76 0.98 19.22
N SER A 180 12.05 0.94 18.93
CA SER A 180 12.68 1.79 17.91
C SER A 180 13.62 0.91 17.10
N TYR A 181 13.57 1.03 15.78
CA TYR A 181 14.60 0.49 14.92
C TYR A 181 15.85 1.35 15.02
N MET A 182 17.00 0.69 14.90
CA MET A 182 18.33 1.29 14.91
C MET A 182 19.05 0.82 13.65
N TYR A 183 19.61 1.76 12.89
CA TYR A 183 20.21 1.46 11.59
C TYR A 183 21.53 2.19 11.40
N ASP A 184 22.55 1.41 11.04
CA ASP A 184 23.87 1.91 10.63
C ASP A 184 24.23 1.38 9.23
N PRO A 185 24.28 2.25 8.20
CA PRO A 185 24.62 1.85 6.84
C PRO A 185 26.10 1.42 6.68
N SER A 186 26.97 1.76 7.64
CA SER A 186 28.39 1.42 7.61
C SER A 186 28.74 0.15 8.39
N ALA A 187 27.82 -0.35 9.21
CA ALA A 187 28.03 -1.51 10.05
C ALA A 187 27.71 -2.84 9.34
N GLY A 188 28.27 -3.93 9.86
CA GLY A 188 27.89 -5.29 9.47
C GLY A 188 28.73 -5.93 8.36
N GLY A 189 29.70 -5.23 7.76
CA GLY A 189 30.59 -5.81 6.73
C GLY A 189 29.90 -6.22 5.42
N TYR A 190 28.60 -5.96 5.30
CA TYR A 190 27.78 -6.17 4.10
C TYR A 190 27.42 -4.83 3.46
N THR A 191 27.10 -4.84 2.18
CA THR A 191 26.74 -3.63 1.41
C THR A 191 25.41 -2.99 1.84
N GLN A 192 24.60 -3.71 2.63
CA GLN A 192 23.25 -3.29 3.04
C GLN A 192 23.24 -2.51 4.37
N GLY A 193 24.31 -2.57 5.16
CA GLY A 193 24.34 -2.04 6.53
C GLY A 193 23.80 -3.02 7.58
N HIS A 194 23.63 -2.55 8.82
CA HIS A 194 23.13 -3.34 9.94
C HIS A 194 21.88 -2.69 10.57
N LEU A 195 20.87 -3.53 10.87
CA LEU A 195 19.59 -3.11 11.43
C LEU A 195 19.26 -3.96 12.65
N TRP A 196 18.98 -3.32 13.78
CA TRP A 196 18.56 -3.97 15.02
C TRP A 196 17.40 -3.19 15.67
N VAL A 197 16.91 -3.68 16.82
CA VAL A 197 15.76 -3.09 17.53
C VAL A 197 16.17 -2.71 18.95
N SER A 198 15.73 -1.54 19.42
CA SER A 198 15.75 -1.14 20.82
C SER A 198 14.35 -1.28 21.41
N VAL A 199 14.24 -1.88 22.59
CA VAL A 199 12.98 -2.11 23.32
C VAL A 199 12.97 -1.27 24.59
N GLU A 200 11.95 -0.45 24.80
CA GLU A 200 11.85 0.43 25.97
C GLU A 200 11.35 -0.33 27.20
N ASP A 201 11.93 -0.02 28.37
CA ASP A 201 11.36 -0.44 29.64
C ASP A 201 10.10 0.38 29.94
N LYS A 202 8.96 -0.31 30.03
CA LYS A 202 7.66 0.31 30.35
C LYS A 202 7.66 0.95 31.73
N ASP A 203 8.46 0.43 32.65
CA ASP A 203 8.53 0.91 34.02
C ASP A 203 9.52 2.08 34.16
N ARG A 204 10.41 2.28 33.18
CA ARG A 204 11.44 3.34 33.17
C ARG A 204 11.60 3.96 31.79
N LEU A 205 10.78 4.97 31.53
CA LEU A 205 10.79 5.75 30.30
C LEU A 205 12.20 6.28 29.96
N GLY A 206 12.57 6.19 28.68
CA GLY A 206 13.89 6.58 28.19
C GLY A 206 15.01 5.59 28.51
N LYS A 207 14.69 4.42 29.10
CA LYS A 207 15.63 3.30 29.27
C LYS A 207 15.29 2.17 28.31
N TRP A 208 16.31 1.69 27.62
CA TRP A 208 16.15 0.79 26.48
C TRP A 208 17.10 -0.40 26.58
N LEU A 209 16.70 -1.51 25.97
CA LEU A 209 17.57 -2.64 25.69
C LEU A 209 17.70 -2.84 24.19
N ALA A 210 18.94 -2.90 23.70
CA ALA A 210 19.19 -3.26 22.33
C ALA A 210 19.05 -4.78 22.15
N VAL A 211 18.42 -5.18 21.05
CA VAL A 211 18.16 -6.57 20.67
C VAL A 211 18.53 -6.76 19.22
N ASP A 212 19.54 -7.58 18.99
CA ASP A 212 19.92 -8.07 17.68
C ASP A 212 19.15 -9.34 17.33
N SER A 213 18.72 -9.46 16.07
CA SER A 213 17.89 -10.58 15.63
C SER A 213 18.64 -11.93 15.59
N TYR A 214 19.97 -11.91 15.52
CA TYR A 214 20.80 -13.11 15.53
C TYR A 214 21.39 -13.36 16.93
N TYR A 215 21.97 -12.34 17.56
CA TYR A 215 22.68 -12.45 18.83
C TYR A 215 21.80 -12.32 20.08
N GLY A 216 20.58 -11.79 19.96
CA GLY A 216 19.69 -11.55 21.10
C GLY A 216 19.95 -10.22 21.80
N VAL A 217 19.83 -10.19 23.12
CA VAL A 217 20.01 -8.95 23.90
C VAL A 217 21.48 -8.52 23.87
N MET A 218 21.72 -7.27 23.45
CA MET A 218 23.04 -6.70 23.29
C MET A 218 23.39 -5.75 24.43
N THR A 219 24.57 -5.96 25.00
CA THR A 219 25.09 -5.15 26.11
C THR A 219 26.16 -4.15 25.69
N ASP A 220 26.73 -4.27 24.50
CA ASP A 220 27.80 -3.39 24.05
C ASP A 220 27.26 -2.00 23.72
N ASP A 221 27.97 -0.96 24.15
CA ASP A 221 27.51 0.44 24.03
C ASP A 221 27.30 0.88 22.56
N VAL A 222 27.97 0.22 21.62
CA VAL A 222 27.82 0.47 20.18
C VAL A 222 26.38 0.22 19.69
N TYR A 223 25.63 -0.69 20.32
CA TYR A 223 24.23 -0.95 19.95
C TYR A 223 23.25 0.12 20.44
N TYR A 224 23.69 1.05 21.30
CA TYR A 224 22.84 2.10 21.86
C TYR A 224 22.99 3.42 21.11
N THR A 225 23.80 3.47 20.06
CA THR A 225 23.95 4.64 19.20
C THR A 225 23.89 4.20 17.74
N ALA A 226 23.11 4.89 16.92
CA ALA A 226 23.07 4.66 15.48
C ALA A 226 22.98 5.97 14.71
N PRO A 227 23.51 6.03 13.47
CA PRO A 227 23.30 7.17 12.58
C PRO A 227 21.82 7.49 12.36
N TYR A 228 20.97 6.46 12.32
CA TYR A 228 19.53 6.60 12.16
C TYR A 228 18.76 5.71 13.14
N SER A 229 17.69 6.27 13.71
CA SER A 229 16.70 5.52 14.49
C SER A 229 15.30 6.01 14.16
N PHE A 230 14.33 5.11 14.19
CA PHE A 230 12.96 5.38 13.74
C PHE A 230 11.99 4.34 14.30
N ASP A 231 10.74 4.74 14.51
CA ASP A 231 9.76 3.90 15.23
C ASP A 231 8.99 2.94 14.28
N ASP A 232 9.08 3.16 12.96
CA ASP A 232 8.41 2.35 11.94
C ASP A 232 9.41 1.95 10.84
N ILE A 233 9.48 0.65 10.55
CA ILE A 233 10.41 0.07 9.57
C ILE A 233 10.28 0.70 8.18
N LYS A 234 9.11 1.22 7.83
CA LYS A 234 8.89 1.88 6.54
C LYS A 234 9.88 3.02 6.32
N TYR A 235 10.34 3.71 7.36
CA TYR A 235 11.27 4.84 7.23
C TYR A 235 12.66 4.42 6.76
N LEU A 236 13.00 3.13 6.85
CA LEU A 236 14.23 2.59 6.26
C LEU A 236 14.27 2.80 4.75
N ASP A 237 13.14 2.71 4.04
CA ASP A 237 13.06 2.93 2.59
C ASP A 237 13.55 4.34 2.19
N SER A 238 13.43 5.30 3.09
CA SER A 238 13.84 6.68 2.87
C SER A 238 15.32 6.93 3.20
N ILE A 239 15.96 6.00 3.91
CA ILE A 239 17.38 6.08 4.30
C ILE A 239 18.22 5.19 3.39
N ASN A 240 17.74 3.96 3.11
CA ASN A 240 18.38 2.98 2.26
C ASN A 240 17.35 2.23 1.40
N PRO A 241 16.97 2.76 0.22
CA PRO A 241 15.99 2.11 -0.65
C PRO A 241 16.50 0.81 -1.30
N SER A 242 17.83 0.62 -1.40
CA SER A 242 18.41 -0.58 -2.03
C SER A 242 18.38 -1.82 -1.14
N TRP A 243 17.95 -1.70 0.13
CA TRP A 243 17.82 -2.83 1.05
C TRP A 243 16.86 -3.92 0.51
N LYS A 244 15.83 -3.55 -0.25
CA LYS A 244 14.84 -4.50 -0.82
C LYS A 244 15.32 -5.24 -2.06
N LEU A 245 16.46 -4.84 -2.65
CA LEU A 245 16.93 -5.30 -3.96
C LEU A 245 18.04 -6.36 -3.85
N SER A 246 18.24 -6.92 -2.67
CA SER A 246 19.42 -7.72 -2.32
C SER A 246 19.06 -8.96 -1.52
#